data_AF-A0A7Y7SSF2-F1
#
_entry.id   AF-A0A7Y7SSF2-F1
#
_cell.length_a   1.000
_cell.length_b   1.000
_cell.length_c   1.000
_cell.angle_alpha   90.00
_cell.angle_beta   90.00
_cell.angle_gamma   90.00
#
_symmetry.space_group_name_H-M   'P 1'
#
loop_
_entity.id
_entity.type
_entity.pdbx_description
1 polymer ?
#
loop_
_entity_poly.entity_id
_entity_poly.type
_entity_poly.pdbx_seq_one_letter_code
_entity_poly.pdbx_strand_id
1 'polypeptide(L)' 'MVELNGRRCIIDKQRYPVNGDTVLIDMSGMYEWAMIMIHPRRIITDDGAFLMDDLLEDIAVVGEVTHEITSLYADDDLPI' A
#
# COMPACT_ATOMS: atom_id res chain seq x y z
N MET A 1 3.85 -2.83 -11.48
CA MET A 1 2.72 -3.55 -10.84
C MET A 1 3.28 -4.38 -9.70
N VAL A 2 2.60 -4.39 -8.55
CA VAL A 2 2.93 -5.24 -7.40
C VAL A 2 1.67 -5.96 -6.96
N GLU A 3 1.84 -7.24 -6.63
CA GLU A 3 0.79 -8.09 -6.06
C GLU A 3 1.18 -8.45 -4.63
N LEU A 4 0.31 -8.13 -3.68
CA LEU A 4 0.53 -8.37 -2.26
C LEU A 4 -0.82 -8.55 -1.56
N ASN A 5 -0.95 -9.61 -0.75
CA ASN A 5 -2.18 -9.97 -0.03
C ASN A 5 -3.42 -10.06 -0.94
N GLY A 6 -3.27 -10.58 -2.16
CA GLY A 6 -4.37 -10.70 -3.14
C GLY A 6 -4.77 -9.40 -3.83
N ARG A 7 -4.19 -8.25 -3.44
CA ARG A 7 -4.37 -6.96 -4.11
C ARG A 7 -3.29 -6.76 -5.16
N ARG A 8 -3.69 -6.28 -6.35
CA ARG A 8 -2.78 -5.95 -7.46
C ARG A 8 -2.83 -4.46 -7.72
N CYS A 9 -1.71 -3.78 -7.51
CA CYS A 9 -1.64 -2.33 -7.58
C CYS A 9 -0.56 -1.86 -8.57
N ILE A 10 -0.81 -0.75 -9.24
CA ILE A 10 0.20 0.01 -9.96
C ILE A 10 0.75 1.07 -9.02
N ILE A 11 2.05 0.98 -8.76
CA ILE A 11 2.78 1.93 -7.93
C ILE A 11 3.64 2.86 -8.79
N ASP A 12 3.54 4.16 -8.50
CA ASP A 12 4.40 5.20 -9.03
C ASP A 12 5.50 5.52 -8.01
N LYS A 13 6.76 5.37 -8.42
CA LYS A 13 7.93 5.62 -7.56
C LYS A 13 8.44 7.06 -7.63
N GLN A 14 7.96 7.86 -8.59
CA GLN A 14 8.38 9.24 -8.79
C GLN A 14 7.42 10.24 -8.15
N ARG A 15 6.18 9.84 -7.95
CA ARG A 15 5.18 10.68 -7.32
C ARG A 15 5.34 10.70 -5.79
N TYR A 16 5.35 11.92 -5.23
CA TYR A 16 5.32 12.11 -3.79
C TYR A 16 3.88 11.96 -3.29
N PRO A 17 3.62 11.03 -2.35
CA PRO A 17 2.27 10.82 -1.83
C PRO A 17 1.84 11.98 -0.93
N VAL A 18 0.53 12.19 -0.82
CA VAL A 18 -0.10 13.17 0.07
C VAL A 18 -0.85 12.49 1.21
N ASN A 19 -1.38 13.27 2.16
CA ASN A 19 -2.17 12.75 3.28
C ASN A 19 -3.34 11.88 2.78
N GLY A 20 -3.39 10.64 3.26
CA GLY A 20 -4.45 9.70 2.91
C GLY A 20 -4.14 8.81 1.70
N ASP A 21 -3.04 9.06 0.98
CA ASP A 21 -2.65 8.19 -0.13
C ASP A 21 -2.23 6.81 0.38
N THR A 22 -2.56 5.79 -0.42
CA THR A 22 -2.06 4.43 -0.20
C THR A 22 -0.68 4.31 -0.84
N VAL A 23 0.27 3.74 -0.10
CA VAL A 23 1.64 3.53 -0.50
C VAL A 23 2.04 2.08 -0.29
N LEU A 24 3.06 1.64 -1.03
CA LEU A 24 3.81 0.44 -0.68
C LEU A 24 4.96 0.86 0.24
N ILE A 25 5.06 0.22 1.40
CA ILE A 25 6.19 0.38 2.32
C ILE A 25 7.08 -0.86 2.31
N ASP A 26 8.36 -0.66 2.62
CA ASP A 26 9.34 -1.70 2.89
C ASP A 26 9.79 -1.58 4.34
N MET A 27 9.56 -2.64 5.10
CA MET A 27 9.94 -2.81 6.50
C MET A 27 11.00 -3.90 6.58
N SER A 28 12.27 -3.53 6.39
CA SER A 28 13.40 -4.47 6.44
C SER A 28 13.27 -5.67 5.46
N GLY A 29 12.80 -5.42 4.25
CA GLY A 29 12.58 -6.42 3.20
C GLY A 29 11.17 -7.00 3.19
N MET A 30 10.33 -6.66 4.17
CA MET A 30 8.92 -7.04 4.20
C MET A 30 8.05 -5.92 3.64
N TYR A 31 7.40 -6.21 2.51
CA TYR A 31 6.53 -5.25 1.84
C TYR A 31 5.12 -5.25 2.45
N GLU A 32 4.55 -4.07 2.63
CA GLU A 32 3.19 -3.90 3.14
C GLU A 32 2.45 -2.73 2.48
N TRP A 33 1.12 -2.85 2.35
CA TRP A 33 0.27 -1.72 1.97
C TRP A 33 0.01 -0.85 3.19
N ALA A 34 0.11 0.46 3.03
CA ALA A 34 -0.18 1.38 4.12
C ALA A 34 -0.73 2.72 3.63
N MET A 35 -1.44 3.42 4.49
CA MET A 35 -1.86 4.80 4.28
C MET A 35 -0.87 5.75 4.93
N ILE A 36 -0.38 6.74 4.18
CA ILE A 36 0.55 7.74 4.69
C ILE A 36 -0.18 8.99 5.17
N MET A 37 0.31 9.55 6.29
CA MET A 37 -0.09 10.86 6.79
C MET A 37 1.20 11.65 7.09
N ILE A 38 1.34 12.81 6.47
CA ILE A 38 2.52 13.67 6.55
C ILE A 38 2.47 14.53 7.81
N HIS A 39 1.27 15.00 8.22
CA HIS A 39 1.09 15.85 9.41
C HIS A 39 -0.18 15.48 10.22
N PRO A 40 -0.04 14.95 11.47
CA PRO A 40 1.22 14.48 12.06
C PRO A 40 1.80 13.31 11.25
N ARG A 41 3.13 13.17 11.24
CA ARG A 41 3.81 12.13 10.47
C ARG A 41 3.48 10.76 11.06
N ARG A 42 2.74 9.93 10.31
CA ARG A 42 2.37 8.57 10.69
C ARG A 42 2.06 7.71 9.47
N ILE A 43 2.22 6.41 9.62
CA ILE A 43 1.80 5.40 8.64
C ILE A 43 0.79 4.49 9.31
N ILE A 44 -0.28 4.15 8.58
CA ILE A 44 -1.32 3.22 9.05
C ILE A 44 -1.30 2.03 8.11
N THR A 45 -0.83 0.88 8.59
CA THR A 45 -0.76 -0.35 7.82
C THR A 45 -2.16 -0.91 7.53
N ASP A 46 -2.26 -1.78 6.52
CA ASP A 46 -3.54 -2.39 6.11
C ASP A 46 -4.18 -3.23 7.23
N ASP A 47 -3.37 -3.78 8.13
CA ASP A 47 -3.81 -4.49 9.33
C ASP A 47 -4.28 -3.56 10.48
N GLY A 48 -4.14 -2.25 10.31
CA GLY A 48 -4.57 -1.22 11.26
C GLY A 48 -3.53 -0.81 12.30
N ALA A 49 -2.27 -1.27 12.20
CA ALA A 49 -1.20 -0.79 13.06
C ALA A 49 -0.83 0.68 12.75
N PHE A 50 -0.47 1.41 13.81
CA PHE A 50 -0.04 2.81 13.71
C PHE A 50 1.48 2.87 13.91
N LEU A 51 2.19 3.30 12.88
CA LEU A 51 3.64 3.48 12.89
C LEU A 51 3.93 4.98 13.02
N MET A 52 4.63 5.35 14.09
CA MET A 52 4.91 6.74 14.49
C MET A 52 6.31 6.83 15.10
N ASP A 53 6.87 8.04 15.10
CA ASP A 53 8.14 8.37 15.74
C ASP A 53 9.26 7.37 15.35
N ASP A 54 9.87 6.71 16.33
CA ASP A 54 10.99 5.77 16.15
C ASP A 54 10.63 4.60 15.23
N LEU A 55 9.37 4.19 15.15
CA LEU A 55 8.93 3.11 14.25
C LEU A 55 9.05 3.48 12.77
N LEU A 56 9.13 4.78 12.45
CA LEU A 56 9.26 5.26 11.08
C LEU A 56 10.71 5.25 10.57
N GLU A 57 11.72 5.10 11.45
CA GLU A 57 13.13 5.18 11.08
C GLU A 57 13.54 4.02 10.15
N ASP A 58 12.95 2.85 10.34
CA ASP A 58 13.23 1.64 9.57
C ASP A 58 12.27 1.42 8.38
N ILE A 59 11.44 2.41 8.05
CA ILE A 59 10.42 2.31 7.00
C ILE A 59 10.83 3.11 5.77
N ALA A 60 10.90 2.43 4.63
CA ALA A 60 11.05 3.07 3.33
C ALA A 60 9.71 3.09 2.58
N VAL A 61 9.30 4.25 2.09
CA VAL A 61 8.17 4.36 1.16
C VAL A 61 8.68 4.05 -0.25
N VAL A 62 8.17 2.98 -0.85
CA VAL A 62 8.60 2.49 -2.16
C VAL A 62 7.92 3.25 -3.30
N GLY A 63 6.67 3.65 -3.11
CA GLY A 63 5.89 4.42 -4.09
C GLY A 63 4.41 4.54 -3.72
N GLU A 64 3.70 5.45 -4.38
CA GLU A 64 2.25 5.68 -4.24
C GLU A 64 1.48 4.70 -5.13
N VAL A 65 0.40 4.13 -4.59
CA VAL A 65 -0.58 3.38 -5.37
C VAL A 65 -1.43 4.35 -6.18
N THR A 66 -1.34 4.25 -7.50
CA THR A 66 -2.12 5.08 -8.43
C THR A 66 -3.40 4.39 -8.91
N HIS A 67 -3.34 3.06 -9.02
CA HIS A 67 -4.44 2.25 -9.54
C HIS A 67 -4.46 0.89 -8.84
N GLU A 68 -5.66 0.39 -8.55
CA GLU A 68 -5.91 -0.98 -8.13
C GLU A 68 -6.56 -1.76 -9.28
N ILE A 69 -6.06 -2.96 -9.54
CA ILE A 69 -6.53 -3.84 -10.62
C ILE A 69 -7.41 -4.92 -10.01
N THR A 70 -8.72 -4.77 -10.19
CA THR A 70 -9.71 -5.79 -9.85
C THR A 70 -10.07 -6.59 -11.10
N SER A 71 -10.07 -7.92 -11.00
CA SER A 71 -10.63 -8.76 -12.07
C SER A 71 -12.16 -8.74 -11.96
N LEU A 72 -12.85 -8.30 -13.01
CA LEU A 72 -14.32 -8.24 -13.05
C LEU A 72 -14.97 -9.62 -13.26
N TYR A 73 -14.19 -10.64 -13.63
CA TYR A 73 -14.65 -12.00 -13.90
C TYR A 73 -13.91 -12.97 -12.98
N ALA A 74 -14.44 -13.15 -11.78
CA ALA A 74 -14.05 -14.22 -10.85
C ALA A 74 -15.25 -15.12 -10.50
N ASP A 75 -16.27 -15.12 -11.36
CA ASP A 75 -17.48 -15.92 -11.22
C ASP A 75 -17.93 -16.35 -12.62
N ASP A 76 -17.21 -17.32 -13.19
CA ASP A 76 -17.65 -18.10 -14.35
C ASP A 76 -17.98 -19.54 -13.90
N ASP A 77 -18.51 -19.65 -12.67
CA ASP A 77 -19.01 -20.88 -12.06
C ASP A 77 -20.55 -20.96 -12.19
N LEU A 78 -21.08 -20.41 -13.29
CA LEU A 78 -22.46 -20.67 -13.71
C LEU A 78 -22.47 -21.97 -14.51
N PRO A 79 -23.10 -23.06 -14.02
CA PRO A 79 -23.24 -24.27 -14.81
C PRO A 79 -24.14 -23.99 -16.02
N ILE A 80 -23.59 -24.25 -17.21
CA ILE A 80 -24.32 -24.33 -18.49
C ILE A 80 -25.31 -25.50 -18.52
#